data_AF-A0A920RXH8-F1
#
_entry.id   AF-A0A920RXH8-F1
#
_cell.length_a   1.000
_cell.length_b   1.000
_cell.length_c   1.000
_cell.angle_alpha   90.00
_cell.angle_beta   90.00
_cell.angle_gamma   90.00
#
_symmetry.space_group_name_H-M   'P 1'
#
loop_
_entity.id
_entity.type
_entity.pdbx_description
1 polymer ?
#
loop_
_entity_poly.entity_id
_entity_poly.type
_entity_poly.pdbx_seq_one_letter_code
_entity_poly.pdbx_strand_id
1 'polypeptide(L)'
;MAKVVPLKLESRFVAIEGPVGVGKTSLAQRLADHVGGKLILEEPENNPFLENFYLDPKSNALPTELSFLFQRAKQMESINQEDLFSDISIADFLFEKDSIFSELNLNTEELNLYKQVKKSLQIDPLIQIWLFIYKHPLMY
;
A
#
# COMPACT_ATOMS: atom_id res chain seq x y z
N MET A 1 -14.14 10.15 29.94
CA MET A 1 -12.98 9.30 29.57
C MET A 1 -13.38 8.43 28.39
N ALA A 2 -12.68 8.49 27.26
CA ALA A 2 -12.94 7.58 26.15
C ALA A 2 -12.62 6.15 26.60
N LYS A 3 -13.55 5.21 26.40
CA LYS A 3 -13.28 3.79 26.62
C LYS A 3 -12.25 3.35 25.59
N VAL A 4 -11.05 2.98 26.02
CA VAL A 4 -10.07 2.29 25.18
C VAL A 4 -10.55 0.85 25.07
N VAL A 5 -11.12 0.49 23.92
CA VAL A 5 -11.48 -0.90 23.60
C VAL A 5 -10.24 -1.54 22.97
N PRO A 6 -9.71 -2.65 23.51
CA PRO A 6 -8.59 -3.33 22.89
C PRO A 6 -9.00 -3.83 21.51
N LEU A 7 -8.29 -3.38 20.48
CA LEU A 7 -8.55 -3.70 19.09
C LEU A 7 -7.89 -5.05 18.79
N LYS A 8 -8.69 -6.11 18.67
CA LYS A 8 -8.20 -7.44 18.30
C LYS A 8 -8.35 -7.61 16.79
N LEU A 9 -7.24 -7.54 16.07
CA LEU A 9 -7.21 -7.80 14.63
C LEU A 9 -7.05 -9.30 14.41
N GLU A 10 -7.97 -9.91 13.65
CA GLU A 10 -7.88 -11.33 13.28
C GLU A 10 -6.98 -11.56 12.06
N SER A 11 -6.59 -10.48 11.37
CA SER A 11 -5.65 -10.53 10.26
C SER A 11 -4.23 -10.16 10.71
N ARG A 12 -3.25 -10.82 10.08
CA ARG A 12 -1.82 -10.48 10.15
C ARG A 12 -1.46 -9.24 9.33
N PHE A 13 -2.36 -8.74 8.47
CA PHE A 13 -2.12 -7.58 7.63
C PHE A 13 -3.34 -6.65 7.58
N VAL A 14 -3.12 -5.37 7.88
CA VAL A 14 -4.13 -4.31 7.79
C VAL A 14 -3.61 -3.20 6.88
N ALA A 15 -4.37 -2.86 5.84
CA ALA A 15 -4.10 -1.71 4.98
C ALA A 15 -5.05 -0.56 5.34
N ILE A 16 -4.51 0.64 5.42
CA ILE A 16 -5.27 1.87 5.61
C ILE A 16 -5.36 2.59 4.27
N GLU A 17 -6.59 2.88 3.85
CA GLU A 17 -6.88 3.47 2.56
C GLU A 17 -7.64 4.78 2.64
N GLY A 18 -7.47 5.61 1.60
CA GLY A 18 -8.13 6.89 1.51
C GLY A 18 -7.34 7.96 0.75
N PRO A 19 -7.92 9.15 0.57
CA PRO A 19 -7.35 10.21 -0.27
C PRO A 19 -5.94 10.65 0.16
N VAL A 20 -5.18 11.21 -0.78
CA VAL A 20 -3.89 11.86 -0.47
C VAL A 20 -4.11 12.99 0.54
N GLY A 21 -3.26 13.06 1.56
CA GLY A 21 -3.34 14.09 2.60
C GLY A 21 -4.42 13.88 3.67
N VAL A 22 -5.13 12.74 3.70
CA VAL A 22 -6.15 12.45 4.72
C VAL A 22 -5.57 12.00 6.08
N GLY A 23 -4.28 11.68 6.14
CA GLY A 23 -3.59 11.26 7.36
C GLY A 23 -3.40 9.75 7.52
N LYS A 24 -3.40 8.98 6.41
CA LYS A 24 -3.19 7.51 6.42
C LYS A 24 -1.94 7.09 7.18
N THR A 25 -0.78 7.66 6.83
CA THR A 25 0.51 7.38 7.46
C THR A 25 0.47 7.63 8.97
N SER A 26 -0.18 8.72 9.41
CA SER A 26 -0.33 9.00 10.83
C SER A 26 -1.25 8.00 11.55
N LEU A 27 -2.30 7.50 10.88
CA LEU A 27 -3.17 6.46 11.45
C LEU A 27 -2.43 5.11 11.50
N ALA A 28 -1.69 4.77 10.45
CA ALA A 28 -0.90 3.55 10.35
C ALA A 28 0.12 3.45 11.48
N GLN A 29 0.89 4.53 11.70
CA GLN A 29 1.85 4.61 12.80
C GLN A 29 1.18 4.38 14.16
N ARG A 30 0.10 5.12 14.44
CA ARG A 30 -0.61 5.00 15.74
C ARG A 30 -1.21 3.62 15.95
N LEU A 31 -1.71 2.99 14.89
CA LEU A 31 -2.28 1.66 14.96
C LEU A 31 -1.20 0.61 15.19
N ALA A 32 -0.08 0.70 14.48
CA ALA A 32 1.08 -0.17 14.69
C ALA A 32 1.59 -0.07 16.14
N ASP A 33 1.78 1.15 16.65
CA ASP A 33 2.20 1.38 18.04
C ASP A 33 1.21 0.79 19.05
N HIS A 34 -0.10 0.91 18.78
CA HIS A 34 -1.16 0.44 19.68
C HIS A 34 -1.24 -1.09 19.76
N VAL A 35 -1.04 -1.77 18.63
CA VAL A 35 -1.14 -3.24 18.55
C VAL A 35 0.22 -3.94 18.72
N GLY A 36 1.30 -3.18 18.88
CA GLY A 36 2.67 -3.71 18.89
C GLY A 36 3.08 -4.31 17.54
N GLY A 37 2.52 -3.80 16.44
CA GLY A 37 2.69 -4.34 15.10
C GLY A 37 3.84 -3.68 14.32
N LYS A 38 4.21 -4.31 13.20
CA LYS A 38 5.17 -3.77 12.24
C LYS A 38 4.51 -2.72 11.35
N LEU A 39 5.10 -1.53 11.26
CA LEU A 39 4.66 -0.49 10.34
C LEU A 39 5.31 -0.68 8.96
N ILE A 40 4.51 -0.57 7.90
CA ILE A 40 4.95 -0.68 6.51
C ILE A 40 4.44 0.54 5.75
N LEU A 41 5.36 1.42 5.36
CA LEU A 41 5.01 2.64 4.63
C LEU A 41 5.34 2.51 3.16
N GLU A 42 4.55 3.18 2.33
CA GLU A 42 4.96 3.46 0.95
C GLU A 42 6.09 4.51 0.98
N GLU A 43 7.17 4.27 0.23
CA GLU A 43 8.32 5.19 0.14
C GLU A 43 8.38 5.78 -1.28
N PRO A 44 7.44 6.65 -1.67
CA PRO A 44 7.39 7.24 -3.02
C PRO A 44 8.69 7.97 -3.40
N GLU A 45 9.39 8.56 -2.43
CA GLU A 45 10.68 9.20 -2.60
C GLU A 45 11.79 8.25 -3.10
N ASN A 46 11.65 6.94 -2.85
CA ASN A 46 12.59 5.93 -3.32
C ASN A 46 12.30 5.48 -4.76
N ASN A 47 11.25 6.01 -5.40
CA ASN A 47 10.91 5.69 -6.78
C ASN A 47 11.55 6.72 -7.74
N PRO A 48 12.63 6.36 -8.46
CA PRO A 48 13.37 7.31 -9.31
C PRO A 48 12.57 7.77 -10.54
N PHE A 49 11.45 7.12 -10.84
CA PHE A 49 10.59 7.47 -11.99
C PHE A 49 9.44 8.40 -11.60
N LEU A 50 9.17 8.56 -10.30
CA LEU A 50 8.00 9.29 -9.83
C LEU A 50 8.03 10.77 -10.19
N GLU A 51 9.20 11.41 -10.12
CA GLU A 51 9.35 12.82 -10.54
C GLU A 51 9.02 12.98 -12.03
N ASN A 52 9.56 12.11 -12.88
CA ASN A 52 9.28 12.12 -14.32
C ASN A 52 7.83 11.76 -14.64
N PHE A 53 7.19 10.93 -13.82
CA PHE A 53 5.76 10.64 -13.94
C PHE A 53 4.88 11.88 -13.75
N TYR A 54 5.23 12.77 -12.82
CA TYR A 54 4.49 14.04 -12.67
C TYR A 54 4.67 14.99 -13.85
N LEU A 55 5.79 14.89 -14.58
CA LEU A 55 6.07 15.71 -15.76
C LEU A 55 5.45 15.14 -17.05
N ASP A 56 5.56 13.83 -17.24
CA ASP A 56 5.02 13.09 -18.37
C ASP A 56 4.53 11.70 -17.94
N PRO A 57 3.25 11.60 -17.51
CA PRO A 57 2.67 10.34 -17.06
C PRO A 57 2.72 9.26 -18.14
N LYS A 58 2.48 9.62 -19.42
CA LYS A 58 2.35 8.64 -20.50
C LYS A 58 3.63 7.87 -20.76
N SER A 59 4.79 8.53 -20.66
CA SER A 59 6.08 7.88 -20.89
C SER A 59 6.70 7.26 -19.63
N ASN A 60 6.20 7.60 -18.45
CA ASN A 60 6.82 7.18 -17.18
C ASN A 60 5.90 6.34 -16.29
N ALA A 61 4.65 6.08 -16.69
CA ALA A 61 3.71 5.28 -15.92
C ALA A 61 4.23 3.86 -15.66
N LEU A 62 4.62 3.13 -16.71
CA LEU A 62 5.08 1.75 -16.57
C LEU A 62 6.30 1.60 -15.64
N PRO A 63 7.41 2.35 -15.81
CA PRO A 63 8.57 2.20 -14.92
C PRO A 63 8.24 2.63 -13.48
N THR A 64 7.37 3.62 -13.29
CA THR A 64 6.88 4.04 -11.97
C THR A 64 6.11 2.92 -11.28
N GLU A 65 5.13 2.32 -11.97
CA GLU A 65 4.32 1.21 -11.44
C GLU A 65 5.16 -0.05 -11.16
N LEU A 66 6.12 -0.39 -12.03
CA LEU A 66 7.02 -1.52 -11.80
C LEU A 66 7.93 -1.29 -10.58
N SER A 67 8.43 -0.06 -10.39
CA SER A 67 9.25 0.29 -9.23
C SER A 67 8.46 0.11 -7.93
N PHE A 68 7.22 0.61 -7.86
CA PHE A 68 6.33 0.38 -6.73
C PHE A 68 6.06 -1.13 -6.52
N LEU A 69 5.81 -1.88 -7.59
CA LEU A 69 5.61 -3.33 -7.51
C LEU A 69 6.81 -4.06 -6.91
N PHE A 70 8.03 -3.70 -7.28
CA PHE A 70 9.25 -4.30 -6.73
C PHE A 70 9.49 -3.92 -5.27
N GLN A 71 9.24 -2.66 -4.88
CA GLN A 71 9.33 -2.23 -3.48
C GLN A 71 8.37 -3.06 -2.62
N ARG A 72 7.14 -3.23 -3.09
CA ARG A 72 6.10 -4.04 -2.43
C ARG A 72 6.49 -5.51 -2.31
N ALA A 73 7.02 -6.12 -3.37
CA ALA A 73 7.48 -7.51 -3.35
C ALA A 73 8.56 -7.73 -2.28
N LYS A 74 9.55 -6.84 -2.20
CA LYS A 74 10.61 -6.89 -1.18
C LYS A 74 10.07 -6.75 0.23
N GLN A 75 9.13 -5.81 0.44
CA GLN A 75 8.47 -5.65 1.73
C GLN A 75 7.73 -6.93 2.13
N MET A 76 7.01 -7.57 1.22
CA MET A 76 6.30 -8.83 1.50
C MET A 76 7.23 -10.01 1.76
N GLU A 77 8.34 -10.12 1.03
CA GLU A 77 9.37 -11.12 1.34
C GLU A 77 9.91 -10.93 2.77
N SER A 78 10.14 -9.68 3.21
CA SER A 78 10.60 -9.40 4.57
C SER A 78 9.56 -9.81 5.64
N ILE A 79 8.26 -9.60 5.37
CA ILE A 79 7.18 -10.01 6.28
C ILE A 79 7.10 -11.54 6.38
N ASN A 80 7.29 -12.25 5.27
CA ASN A 80 7.21 -13.71 5.26
C ASN A 80 8.44 -14.40 5.89
N GLN A 81 9.59 -13.73 5.91
CA GLN A 81 10.83 -14.25 6.52
C GLN A 81 10.92 -13.95 8.03
N GLU A 82 10.34 -12.85 8.50
CA GLU A 82 10.30 -12.48 9.92
C GLU A 82 9.18 -13.23 10.65
N ASP A 83 9.56 -14.35 11.25
CA ASP A 83 8.92 -15.12 12.33
C ASP A 83 7.40 -15.41 12.28
N LEU A 84 7.06 -16.70 12.33
CA LEU A 84 5.69 -17.23 12.35
C LEU A 84 4.87 -16.82 13.59
N PHE A 85 5.50 -16.15 14.57
CA PHE A 85 4.96 -15.80 15.87
C PHE A 85 4.54 -14.32 15.94
N SER A 86 3.45 -14.03 15.22
CA SER A 86 2.45 -13.01 15.60
C SER A 86 2.87 -11.53 15.70
N ASP A 87 3.43 -10.95 14.63
CA ASP A 87 3.45 -9.49 14.48
C ASP A 87 2.46 -9.05 13.38
N ILE A 88 1.40 -8.36 13.80
CA ILE A 88 0.45 -7.74 12.88
C ILE A 88 1.20 -6.67 12.07
N SER A 89 1.10 -6.71 10.75
CA SER A 89 1.64 -5.68 9.87
C SER A 89 0.56 -4.65 9.53
N ILE A 90 0.87 -3.37 9.73
CA ILE A 90 0.00 -2.24 9.39
C ILE A 90 0.62 -1.46 8.24
N ALA A 91 -0.10 -1.32 7.13
CA ALA A 91 0.33 -0.56 5.96
C ALA A 91 -0.56 0.66 5.70
N ASP A 92 0.02 1.73 5.13
CA ASP A 92 -0.71 2.94 4.73
C ASP A 92 -1.07 3.00 3.23
N PHE A 93 -0.89 1.86 2.55
CA PHE A 93 -1.21 1.65 1.15
C PHE A 93 -1.73 0.21 0.93
N LEU A 94 -2.56 0.02 -0.09
CA LEU A 94 -2.90 -1.30 -0.60
C LEU A 94 -1.79 -1.86 -1.49
N PHE A 95 -1.43 -3.12 -1.25
CA PHE A 95 -0.67 -3.90 -2.25
C PHE A 95 -1.43 -4.03 -3.57
N GLU A 96 -2.74 -3.97 -3.49
CA GLU A 96 -3.67 -3.97 -4.61
C GLU A 96 -4.10 -2.56 -4.99
N LYS A 97 -3.24 -1.54 -4.78
CA LYS A 97 -3.49 -0.18 -5.27
C LYS A 97 -3.98 -0.27 -6.70
N ASP A 98 -5.22 0.18 -6.87
CA ASP A 98 -6.17 -0.42 -7.79
C ASP A 98 -5.61 -0.66 -9.19
N SER A 99 -6.01 -1.78 -9.80
CA SER A 99 -5.96 -1.95 -11.26
C SER A 99 -6.46 -0.69 -11.98
N ILE A 100 -7.32 0.12 -11.36
CA ILE A 100 -7.76 1.44 -11.83
C ILE A 100 -6.60 2.40 -12.10
N PHE A 101 -5.59 2.55 -11.22
CA PHE A 101 -4.52 3.53 -11.45
C PHE A 101 -3.57 3.09 -12.58
N SER A 102 -3.29 1.79 -12.63
CA SER A 102 -2.53 1.20 -13.74
C SER A 102 -3.34 1.20 -15.04
N GLU A 103 -4.66 0.96 -15.02
CA GLU A 103 -5.53 1.03 -16.19
C GLU A 103 -5.75 2.46 -16.69
N LEU A 104 -5.66 3.47 -15.82
CA LEU A 104 -5.77 4.87 -16.19
C LEU A 104 -4.49 5.43 -16.82
N ASN A 105 -3.32 4.92 -16.39
CA ASN A 105 -2.03 5.46 -16.81
C ASN A 105 -1.27 4.58 -17.81
N LEU A 106 -1.51 3.27 -17.83
CA LEU A 106 -0.87 2.33 -18.74
C LEU A 106 -1.75 2.07 -19.95
N ASN A 107 -1.12 1.99 -21.12
CA ASN A 107 -1.79 1.46 -22.30
C ASN A 107 -1.97 -0.07 -22.19
N THR A 108 -2.69 -0.66 -23.13
CA THR A 108 -3.00 -2.10 -23.11
C THR A 108 -1.77 -3.01 -23.09
N GLU A 109 -0.71 -2.65 -23.83
CA GLU A 109 0.52 -3.45 -23.90
C GLU A 109 1.31 -3.36 -22.58
N GLU A 110 1.43 -2.15 -22.04
CA GLU A 110 2.08 -1.88 -20.76
C GLU A 110 1.36 -2.56 -19.59
N LEU A 111 0.01 -2.50 -19.58
CA LEU A 111 -0.80 -3.18 -18.57
C LEU A 111 -0.63 -4.69 -18.62
N ASN A 112 -0.56 -5.27 -19.83
CA ASN A 112 -0.31 -6.70 -20.00
C ASN A 112 1.08 -7.09 -19.48
N LEU A 113 2.11 -6.29 -19.76
CA LEU A 113 3.45 -6.52 -19.24
C LEU A 113 3.48 -6.41 -17.71
N TYR A 114 2.87 -5.37 -17.14
CA TYR A 114 2.74 -5.21 -15.70
C TYR A 114 2.08 -6.43 -15.03
N LYS A 115 0.96 -6.92 -15.59
CA LYS A 115 0.26 -8.11 -15.10
C LYS A 115 1.13 -9.37 -15.14
N GLN A 116 1.95 -9.53 -16.19
CA GLN A 116 2.89 -10.65 -16.30
C GLN A 116 3.96 -10.60 -15.21
N VAL A 117 4.57 -9.43 -14.98
CA VAL A 117 5.58 -9.25 -13.93
C VAL A 117 4.97 -9.46 -12.54
N LYS A 118 3.79 -8.89 -12.28
CA LYS A 118 3.07 -9.09 -11.01
C LYS A 118 2.83 -10.58 -10.74
N LYS A 119 2.41 -11.33 -11.77
CA LYS A 119 2.21 -12.79 -11.67
C LYS A 119 3.51 -13.55 -11.41
N SER A 120 4.62 -13.17 -12.04
CA SER A 120 5.90 -13.86 -11.86
C SER A 120 6.49 -13.68 -10.45
N LEU A 121 6.20 -12.55 -9.82
CA LEU A 121 6.65 -12.25 -8.46
C LEU A 121 5.90 -13.04 -7.38
N GLN A 122 4.86 -13.81 -7.73
CA GLN A 122 4.06 -14.63 -6.80
C GLN A 122 3.66 -13.87 -5.53
N ILE A 123 3.33 -12.59 -5.70
CA ILE A 123 2.89 -11.72 -4.61
C ILE A 123 1.51 -12.22 -4.18
N ASP A 124 1.48 -13.12 -3.19
CA ASP A 124 0.24 -13.63 -2.64
C ASP A 124 -0.24 -12.64 -1.57
N PRO A 125 -1.33 -11.88 -1.82
CA PRO A 125 -1.78 -10.91 -0.85
C PRO A 125 -2.14 -11.65 0.44
N LEU A 126 -1.45 -11.31 1.53
CA LEU A 126 -1.91 -11.67 2.87
C LEU A 126 -3.38 -11.26 2.99
N ILE A 127 -4.21 -12.01 3.71
CA ILE A 127 -5.59 -11.59 3.98
C ILE A 127 -5.54 -10.17 4.55
N GLN A 128 -6.13 -9.19 3.86
CA GLN A 128 -6.02 -7.78 4.27
C GLN A 128 -7.35 -7.33 4.87
N ILE A 129 -7.29 -6.63 6.00
CA ILE A 129 -8.43 -5.82 6.47
C ILE A 129 -8.20 -4.39 5.97
N TRP A 130 -9.20 -3.80 5.33
CA TRP A 130 -9.14 -2.45 4.81
C TRP A 130 -9.84 -1.47 5.74
N LEU A 131 -9.12 -0.44 6.18
CA LEU A 131 -9.68 0.68 6.92
C LEU A 131 -9.75 1.91 6.01
N PHE A 132 -10.96 2.29 5.59
CA PHE A 132 -11.17 3.50 4.79
C PHE A 132 -11.29 4.74 5.66
N ILE A 133 -10.45 5.75 5.39
CA ILE A 133 -10.57 7.08 5.97
C ILE A 133 -11.30 8.00 4.99
N TYR A 134 -12.45 8.51 5.42
CA TYR A 134 -13.21 9.50 4.68
C TYR A 134 -13.03 10.89 5.31
N LYS A 135 -12.64 11.88 4.50
CA LYS A 135 -12.70 13.29 4.90
C LYS A 135 -14.08 13.82 4.52
N HIS A 136 -14.91 14.13 5.51
CA HIS A 136 -16.18 14.79 5.24
C HIS A 136 -15.92 16.15 4.56
N PRO A 137 -16.52 16.43 3.40
CA PRO A 137 -16.44 17.77 2.83
C PRO A 137 -17.12 18.71 3.82
N LEU A 138 -16.40 19.73 4.28
CA LEU A 138 -17.00 20.83 5.01
C LEU A 138 -17.93 21.52 4.01
N MET A 139 -19.25 21.36 4.17
CA MET A 139 -20.22 22.22 3.49
C MET A 139 -20.02 23.63 4.05
N TYR A 140 -19.53 24.53 3.19
CA TYR A 140 -19.64 25.97 3.36
C TYR A 140 -20.64 26.51 2.33
#